data_AF-A0A348B0V5-F1
#
_entry.id   AF-A0A348B0V5-F1
#
_cell.length_a   1.000
_cell.length_b   1.000
_cell.length_c   1.000
_cell.angle_alpha   90.00
_cell.angle_beta   90.00
_cell.angle_gamma   90.00
#
_symmetry.space_group_name_H-M   'P 1'
#
loop_
_entity.id
_entity.type
_entity.pdbx_description
1 polymer ?
#
loop_
_entity_poly.entity_id
_entity_poly.type
_entity_poly.pdbx_seq_one_letter_code
_entity_poly.pdbx_strand_id
1 'polypeptide(L)'
;MIDVNPQAAEASLCSSRLNKVDVNVLNCDLLTCLRKFKVDVGIFNPPYLPFEEYTTWLHYSWSGGKTGNNVLIKFLQSLRAGRYYFLASSLGDLDELMTFLSKSGFAFRSKTKVIGFEELVAFEGVDDKSSTGGT
;
A
#
# COMPACT_ATOMS: atom_id res chain seq x y z
N MET A 1 -0.33 -9.39 8.20
CA MET A 1 0.73 -8.84 7.32
C MET A 1 0.90 -9.76 6.13
N ILE A 2 1.15 -9.22 4.94
CA ILE A 2 1.38 -10.01 3.73
C ILE A 2 2.61 -9.44 3.03
N ASP A 3 3.51 -10.30 2.56
CA ASP A 3 4.66 -9.92 1.75
C ASP A 3 4.94 -10.97 0.67
N VAL A 4 5.37 -10.56 -0.52
CA VAL A 4 5.75 -11.47 -1.61
C VAL A 4 7.12 -12.11 -1.35
N ASN A 5 7.99 -11.42 -0.61
CA ASN A 5 9.31 -11.89 -0.24
C ASN A 5 9.21 -12.84 0.98
N PRO A 6 9.61 -14.12 0.84
CA PRO A 6 9.49 -15.08 1.94
C PRO A 6 10.38 -14.73 3.14
N GLN A 7 11.57 -14.14 2.90
CA GLN A 7 12.43 -13.66 3.98
C GLN A 7 11.81 -12.48 4.74
N ALA A 8 11.09 -11.59 4.06
CA ALA A 8 10.38 -10.49 4.71
C ALA A 8 9.20 -10.99 5.56
N ALA A 9 8.47 -12.00 5.07
CA ALA A 9 7.43 -12.67 5.84
C ALA A 9 8.01 -13.33 7.12
N GLU A 10 9.11 -14.05 7.01
CA GLU A 10 9.79 -14.66 8.17
C GLU A 10 10.29 -13.59 9.15
N ALA A 11 10.96 -12.54 8.65
CA ALA A 11 11.45 -11.44 9.48
C ALA A 11 10.30 -10.74 10.25
N SER A 12 9.13 -10.64 9.65
CA SER A 12 7.93 -10.06 10.26
C SER A 12 7.39 -10.93 11.40
N LEU A 13 7.40 -12.24 11.23
CA LEU A 13 7.02 -13.20 12.28
C LEU A 13 8.03 -13.19 13.44
N CYS A 14 9.33 -13.06 13.15
CA CYS A 14 10.35 -12.90 14.19
C CYS A 14 10.16 -11.57 14.94
N SER A 15 9.90 -10.48 14.20
CA SER A 15 9.66 -9.16 14.79
C SER A 15 8.41 -9.13 15.67
N SER A 16 7.32 -9.80 15.27
CA SER A 16 6.10 -9.87 16.08
C SER A 16 6.34 -10.61 17.40
N ARG A 17 7.07 -11.73 17.36
CA ARG A 17 7.48 -12.49 18.56
C ARG A 17 8.34 -11.66 19.51
N LEU A 18 9.35 -10.97 18.99
CA LEU A 18 10.23 -10.10 19.78
C LEU A 18 9.44 -8.98 20.49
N ASN A 19 8.46 -8.41 19.81
CA ASN A 19 7.62 -7.33 20.33
C ASN A 19 6.39 -7.83 21.10
N LYS A 20 6.22 -9.15 21.27
CA LYS A 20 5.08 -9.78 21.98
C LYS A 20 3.72 -9.34 21.43
N VAL A 21 3.63 -9.17 20.12
CA VAL A 21 2.38 -8.85 19.42
C VAL A 21 1.99 -10.04 18.55
N ASP A 22 0.69 -10.32 18.51
CA ASP A 22 0.16 -11.38 17.65
C ASP A 22 -0.08 -10.82 16.24
N VAL A 23 0.57 -11.42 15.25
CA VAL A 23 0.47 -11.01 13.85
C VAL A 23 0.44 -12.26 12.99
N ASN A 24 -0.67 -12.46 12.28
CA ASN A 24 -0.74 -13.43 11.21
C ASN A 24 0.04 -12.93 9.99
N VAL A 25 1.02 -13.70 9.54
CA VAL A 25 1.85 -13.40 8.38
C VAL A 25 1.58 -14.39 7.26
N LEU A 26 1.35 -13.88 6.05
CA LEU A 26 1.18 -14.68 4.84
C LEU A 26 2.25 -14.30 3.82
N ASN A 27 2.81 -15.29 3.12
CA ASN A 27 3.68 -15.05 1.98
C ASN A 27 2.89 -15.28 0.69
N CYS A 28 2.49 -14.20 0.01
CA CYS A 28 1.77 -14.26 -1.26
C CYS A 28 1.86 -12.91 -2.01
N ASP A 29 1.54 -12.91 -3.30
CA ASP A 29 1.45 -11.67 -4.08
C ASP A 29 0.18 -10.90 -3.67
N LEU A 30 0.37 -9.71 -3.10
CA LEU A 30 -0.69 -8.83 -2.60
C LEU A 30 -1.77 -9.57 -1.79
N LEU A 31 -2.93 -9.81 -2.37
CA LEU A 31 -4.10 -10.41 -1.72
C LEU A 31 -4.53 -11.72 -2.41
N THR A 32 -3.68 -12.27 -3.29
CA THR A 32 -4.00 -13.47 -4.10
C THR A 32 -4.31 -14.70 -3.25
N CYS A 33 -3.77 -14.77 -2.04
CA CYS A 33 -4.03 -15.86 -1.10
C CYS A 33 -5.32 -15.70 -0.27
N LEU A 34 -6.05 -14.59 -0.42
CA LEU A 34 -7.25 -14.28 0.36
C LEU A 34 -8.50 -14.26 -0.50
N ARG A 35 -9.61 -14.79 0.04
CA ARG A 35 -10.94 -14.59 -0.54
C ARG A 35 -11.36 -13.14 -0.36
N LYS A 36 -12.25 -12.63 -1.21
CA LYS A 36 -12.77 -11.25 -1.08
C LYS A 36 -13.43 -11.04 0.29
N PHE A 37 -12.99 -10.00 1.00
CA PHE A 37 -13.46 -9.61 2.33
C PHE A 37 -13.31 -8.10 2.51
N LYS A 38 -13.94 -7.56 3.56
CA LYS A 38 -13.76 -6.17 3.98
C LYS A 38 -12.92 -6.15 5.26
N VAL A 39 -11.97 -5.23 5.34
CA VAL A 39 -11.21 -4.92 6.56
C VAL A 39 -11.58 -3.54 7.07
N ASP A 40 -11.29 -3.28 8.35
CA ASP A 40 -11.46 -1.94 8.91
C ASP A 40 -10.39 -0.98 8.35
N VAL A 41 -9.13 -1.44 8.31
CA VAL A 41 -7.98 -0.63 7.89
C VAL A 41 -7.09 -1.42 6.93
N GLY A 42 -6.77 -0.81 5.78
CA GLY A 42 -5.73 -1.26 4.87
C GLY A 42 -4.51 -0.34 4.96
N ILE A 43 -3.32 -0.88 5.22
CA ILE A 43 -2.07 -0.12 5.28
C ILE A 43 -1.10 -0.69 4.24
N PHE A 44 -0.49 0.17 3.43
CA PHE A 44 0.50 -0.29 2.46
C PHE A 44 1.65 0.71 2.28
N ASN A 45 2.87 0.25 2.50
CA ASN A 45 4.07 0.93 2.02
C ASN A 45 4.50 0.23 0.73
N PRO A 46 4.03 0.68 -0.45
CA PRO A 46 4.29 -0.02 -1.71
C PRO A 46 5.74 0.15 -2.14
N PRO A 47 6.23 -0.69 -3.07
CA PRO A 47 7.37 -0.31 -3.89
C PRO A 47 6.96 0.88 -4.78
N TYR A 48 7.64 2.02 -4.66
CA TYR A 48 7.22 3.29 -5.27
C TYR A 48 8.17 3.80 -6.37
N LEU A 49 9.26 3.12 -6.69
CA LEU A 49 10.16 3.56 -7.75
C LEU A 49 9.66 3.09 -9.13
N PRO A 50 9.77 3.93 -10.18
CA PRO A 50 9.33 3.61 -11.54
C PRO A 50 10.31 2.66 -12.26
N PHE A 51 10.54 1.48 -11.68
CA PHE A 51 11.41 0.43 -12.20
C PHE A 51 10.67 -0.90 -12.30
N GLU A 52 11.08 -1.73 -13.26
CA GLU A 52 10.55 -3.06 -13.50
C GLU A 52 11.66 -4.12 -13.42
N GLU A 53 12.32 -4.19 -12.27
CA GLU A 53 13.36 -5.19 -12.03
C GLU A 53 12.88 -6.19 -10.97
N TYR A 54 12.86 -7.48 -11.32
CA TYR A 54 12.28 -8.52 -10.46
C TYR A 54 13.18 -9.76 -10.35
N THR A 55 14.48 -9.58 -10.59
CA THR A 55 15.47 -10.67 -10.62
C THR A 55 15.83 -11.19 -9.24
N THR A 56 15.68 -10.38 -8.20
CA THR A 56 15.92 -10.76 -6.80
C THR A 56 14.76 -10.34 -5.91
N TRP A 57 14.59 -11.01 -4.76
CA TRP A 57 13.60 -10.64 -3.75
C TRP A 57 13.74 -9.21 -3.25
N LEU A 58 14.95 -8.66 -3.28
CA LEU A 58 15.21 -7.31 -2.86
C LEU A 58 14.61 -6.30 -3.86
N HIS A 59 14.62 -6.60 -5.16
CA HIS A 59 14.12 -5.66 -6.17
C HIS A 59 12.61 -5.42 -6.04
N TYR A 60 11.85 -6.44 -5.62
CA TYR A 60 10.43 -6.32 -5.30
C TYR A 60 10.12 -5.27 -4.22
N SER A 61 11.08 -4.91 -3.37
CA SER A 61 10.87 -3.92 -2.31
C SER A 61 10.78 -2.48 -2.82
N TRP A 62 11.28 -2.20 -4.03
CA TRP A 62 11.25 -0.84 -4.60
C TRP A 62 10.67 -0.76 -6.03
N SER A 63 10.59 -1.87 -6.77
CA SER A 63 10.06 -1.89 -8.13
C SER A 63 8.54 -1.74 -8.16
N GLY A 64 8.07 -0.50 -8.32
CA GLY A 64 6.66 -0.11 -8.35
C GLY A 64 5.97 -0.28 -9.70
N GLY A 65 6.69 -0.76 -10.72
CA GLY A 65 6.22 -0.83 -12.10
C GLY A 65 6.63 0.38 -12.92
N LYS A 66 6.18 0.45 -14.17
CA LYS A 66 6.53 1.52 -15.11
C LYS A 66 6.35 2.95 -14.57
N THR A 67 5.31 3.19 -13.77
CA THR A 67 4.99 4.53 -13.22
C THR A 67 5.32 4.66 -11.74
N GLY A 68 5.78 3.59 -11.10
CA GLY A 68 5.96 3.52 -9.64
C GLY A 68 4.66 3.25 -8.87
N ASN A 69 3.50 3.26 -9.54
CA ASN A 69 2.19 3.10 -8.87
C ASN A 69 1.48 1.78 -9.18
N ASN A 70 1.98 0.96 -10.10
CA ASN A 70 1.27 -0.22 -10.60
C ASN A 70 0.88 -1.18 -9.46
N VAL A 71 1.80 -1.42 -8.53
CA VAL A 71 1.56 -2.31 -7.38
C VAL A 71 0.57 -1.69 -6.39
N LEU A 72 0.68 -0.40 -6.12
CA LEU A 72 -0.25 0.35 -5.25
C LEU A 72 -1.67 0.34 -5.82
N ILE A 73 -1.83 0.63 -7.11
CA ILE A 73 -3.14 0.63 -7.78
C ILE A 73 -3.78 -0.76 -7.72
N LYS A 74 -3.01 -1.83 -7.99
CA LYS A 74 -3.50 -3.21 -7.84
C LYS A 74 -3.97 -3.51 -6.42
N PHE A 75 -3.23 -3.06 -5.41
CA PHE A 75 -3.63 -3.19 -4.01
C PHE A 75 -4.96 -2.49 -3.73
N LEU A 76 -5.10 -1.21 -4.12
CA LEU A 76 -6.31 -0.42 -3.90
C LEU A 76 -7.54 -0.98 -4.64
N GLN A 77 -7.35 -1.61 -5.81
CA GLN A 77 -8.41 -2.31 -6.53
C GLN A 77 -8.82 -3.64 -5.87
N SER A 78 -7.86 -4.32 -5.22
CA SER A 78 -8.05 -5.67 -4.69
C SER A 78 -8.61 -5.68 -3.27
N LEU A 79 -8.22 -4.70 -2.44
CA LEU A 79 -8.67 -4.60 -1.05
C LEU A 79 -9.96 -3.77 -0.95
N ARG A 80 -10.90 -4.21 -0.12
CA ARG A 80 -11.99 -3.34 0.38
C ARG A 80 -11.71 -3.01 1.84
N ALA A 81 -11.48 -1.75 2.16
CA ALA A 81 -11.25 -1.29 3.53
C ALA A 81 -12.22 -0.15 3.92
N GLY A 82 -12.48 0.00 5.22
CA GLY A 82 -13.15 1.20 5.75
C GLY A 82 -12.26 2.45 5.70
N ARG A 83 -10.95 2.25 5.87
CA ARG A 83 -9.92 3.28 5.76
C ARG A 83 -8.66 2.75 5.10
N TYR A 84 -8.00 3.59 4.29
CA TYR A 84 -6.71 3.29 3.69
C TYR A 84 -5.63 4.22 4.22
N TYR A 85 -4.43 3.67 4.42
CA TYR A 85 -3.20 4.42 4.60
C TYR A 85 -2.15 3.89 3.65
N PHE A 86 -1.55 4.74 2.83
CA PHE A 86 -0.46 4.32 1.96
C PHE A 86 0.54 5.43 1.67
N LEU A 87 1.73 5.03 1.22
CA LEU A 87 2.76 5.94 0.74
C LEU A 87 2.80 5.98 -0.79
N ALA A 88 3.19 7.13 -1.33
CA ALA A 88 3.64 7.32 -2.69
C ALA A 88 4.92 8.18 -2.67
N SER A 89 5.69 8.17 -3.75
CA SER A 89 6.91 8.99 -3.89
C SER A 89 6.78 9.95 -5.06
N SER A 90 7.37 11.14 -4.94
CA SER A 90 7.53 12.09 -6.05
C SER A 90 8.40 11.56 -7.20
N LEU A 91 9.09 10.44 -7.00
CA LEU A 91 9.80 9.73 -8.07
C LEU A 91 8.86 8.94 -8.99
N GLY A 92 7.63 8.64 -8.54
CA GLY A 92 6.59 8.02 -9.35
C GLY A 92 5.68 9.05 -10.04
N ASP A 93 4.74 8.57 -10.86
CA ASP A 93 3.76 9.40 -11.56
C ASP A 93 2.59 9.77 -10.63
N LEU A 94 2.74 10.86 -9.87
CA LEU A 94 1.70 11.30 -8.94
C LEU A 94 0.42 11.74 -9.66
N ASP A 95 0.49 12.23 -10.89
CA ASP A 95 -0.69 12.66 -11.66
C ASP A 95 -1.57 11.47 -12.06
N GLU A 96 -0.94 10.36 -12.48
CA GLU A 96 -1.64 9.08 -12.71
C GLU A 96 -2.32 8.61 -11.42
N LEU A 97 -1.59 8.62 -10.29
CA LEU A 97 -2.13 8.18 -9.02
C LEU A 97 -3.33 9.04 -8.61
N MET A 98 -3.22 10.36 -8.66
CA MET A 98 -4.32 11.27 -8.31
C MET A 98 -5.53 11.09 -9.24
N THR A 99 -5.30 10.85 -10.52
CA THR A 99 -6.35 10.51 -11.49
C THR A 99 -7.07 9.22 -11.11
N PHE A 100 -6.35 8.18 -10.69
CA PHE A 100 -6.94 6.95 -10.18
C PHE A 100 -7.73 7.17 -8.89
N LEU A 101 -7.15 7.87 -7.90
CA LEU A 101 -7.79 8.11 -6.60
C LEU A 101 -9.09 8.91 -6.72
N SER A 102 -9.14 9.91 -7.61
CA SER A 102 -10.35 10.72 -7.86
C SER A 102 -11.55 9.90 -8.34
N LYS A 103 -11.33 8.70 -8.88
CA LYS A 103 -12.36 7.78 -9.40
C LYS A 103 -12.74 6.67 -8.43
N SER A 104 -12.08 6.59 -7.27
CA SER A 104 -12.18 5.44 -6.35
C SER A 104 -13.42 5.46 -5.44
N GLY A 105 -14.13 6.60 -5.34
CA GLY A 105 -15.24 6.79 -4.39
C GLY A 105 -14.82 7.03 -2.93
N PHE A 106 -13.53 7.25 -2.68
CA PHE A 106 -12.98 7.62 -1.37
C PHE A 106 -12.53 9.07 -1.37
N ALA A 107 -12.68 9.73 -0.22
CA ALA A 107 -12.07 11.03 0.03
C ALA A 107 -10.64 10.82 0.55
N PHE A 108 -9.65 11.39 -0.15
CA PHE A 108 -8.25 11.31 0.24
C PHE A 108 -7.71 12.62 0.81
N ARG A 109 -6.89 12.50 1.84
CA ARG A 109 -6.06 13.58 2.39
C ARG A 109 -4.62 13.12 2.37
N SER A 110 -3.67 14.05 2.21
CA SER A 110 -2.26 13.70 2.20
C SER A 110 -1.43 14.61 3.10
N LYS A 111 -0.28 14.09 3.53
CA LYS A 111 0.82 14.84 4.13
C LYS A 111 2.11 14.48 3.40
N THR A 112 2.99 15.45 3.24
CA THR A 112 4.24 15.26 2.50
C THR A 112 5.44 15.43 3.42
N LYS A 113 6.53 14.74 3.10
CA LYS A 113 7.82 14.92 3.76
C LYS A 113 8.95 14.70 2.76
N VAL A 114 9.85 15.68 2.68
CA VAL A 114 11.09 15.56 1.90
C VAL A 114 12.08 14.67 2.67
N ILE A 115 12.58 13.63 2.00
CA ILE A 115 13.59 12.70 2.51
C ILE A 115 14.65 12.53 1.41
N GLY A 116 15.84 13.09 1.64
CA GLY A 116 16.90 13.07 0.63
C GLY A 116 16.48 13.81 -0.63
N PHE A 117 16.43 13.09 -1.76
CA PHE A 117 16.08 13.64 -3.08
C PHE A 117 14.63 13.37 -3.49
N GLU A 118 13.83 12.74 -2.64
CA GLU A 118 12.41 12.47 -2.91
C GLU A 118 11.50 13.15 -1.89
N GLU A 119 10.27 13.42 -2.31
CA GLU A 119 9.17 13.74 -1.42
C GLU A 119 8.27 12.50 -1.27
N LEU A 120 8.15 11.99 -0.05
CA LEU A 120 7.19 10.95 0.27
C LEU A 120 5.85 11.59 0.63
N VAL A 121 4.80 11.09 0.00
CA VAL A 121 3.41 11.51 0.20
C VAL A 121 2.67 10.40 0.93
N ALA A 122 2.24 10.66 2.16
CA ALA A 122 1.41 9.77 2.94
C ALA A 122 -0.06 10.12 2.75
N PHE A 123 -0.86 9.18 2.28
CA PHE A 123 -2.29 9.33 2.05
C PHE A 123 -3.11 8.66 3.14
N GLU A 124 -4.22 9.29 3.51
CA GLU A 124 -5.34 8.73 4.26
C GLU A 124 -6.58 8.76 3.37
N GLY A 125 -7.23 7.61 3.16
CA GLY A 125 -8.48 7.48 2.42
C GLY A 125 -9.64 7.02 3.29
N VAL A 126 -10.76 7.73 3.25
CA VAL A 126 -12.00 7.37 3.97
C VAL A 126 -13.18 7.27 3.01
N ASP A 127 -14.09 6.33 3.27
CA ASP A 127 -15.29 6.13 2.45
C ASP A 127 -16.17 7.40 2.48
N ASP A 128 -16.36 8.02 1.31
CA ASP A 128 -17.04 9.31 1.17
C ASP A 128 -18.51 9.26 1.65
N LYS A 129 -19.11 8.06 1.65
CA LYS A 129 -20.48 7.81 2.09
C LYS A 129 -20.69 7.80 3.60
N SER A 130 -19.62 7.87 4.39
CA SER A 130 -19.72 8.00 5.85
C SER A 130 -20.00 9.43 6.33
N SER A 131 -20.00 10.41 5.42
CA SER A 131 -20.15 11.84 5.70
C SER A 131 -21.58 12.38 5.67
N THR A 132 -22.58 11.57 5.27
CA THR A 132 -23.97 12.03 5.06
C THR A 132 -25.00 11.46 6.05
N GLY A 133 -24.57 11.10 7.26
CA GLY A 133 -25.41 10.50 8.31
C GLY A 133 -25.81 11.42 9.46
N GLY A 134 -25.94 12.73 9.24
CA GLY A 134 -26.33 13.70 10.27
C GLY A 134 -27.48 14.58 9.83
N THR A 135 -28.71 14.06 9.97
CA THR A 135 -29.96 14.83 10.04
C THR A 135 -30.58 14.60 11.41
#